data_AF-A0A5C3MZ57-F1
#
_entry.id   AF-A0A5C3MZ57-F1
#
_cell.length_a   1.000
_cell.length_b   1.000
_cell.length_c   1.000
_cell.angle_alpha   90.00
_cell.angle_beta   90.00
_cell.angle_gamma   90.00
#
_symmetry.space_group_name_H-M   'P 1'
#
loop_
_entity.id
_entity.type
_entity.pdbx_description
1 polymer ?
#
loop_
_entity_poly.entity_id
_entity_poly.type
_entity_poly.pdbx_seq_one_letter_code
_entity_poly.pdbx_strand_id
1 'polypeptide(L)'
;MSLRASCFNLSRRTLEKIPSGSCLAPARTALAWRRHQHGSAAKATKEDEEDSRWRPSRRTSSGPRPTATTSRPRTEYSTGHLTEHLNKVFAPLDFPHDLARRLLTHQHHADANSGHNGRFAFLGRRVIEMYTMLFLDSVPPSLLPPGLEFDVTAAQMLKTHLLGEHVARDWNIWTELRWVPNLPRPVGARRDRETDGQDREAEQEEFRRQLATLEGVERAKMMRYVGLYKVAGLAVEAIAGGIYHQFGGTVAHRIFHTRILPHLLLPGSTEGLPDSLHSYAIEISEKLGGSPTPEPTLPTPILPKHGPSVLESVSESVEEDGPSPAEEAYAPPSPLPPRPPTKESRKGDPIV
;
A
#
# COMPACT_ATOMS: atom_id res chain seq x y z
N MET A 1 33.15 -5.32 36.15
CA MET A 1 31.95 -4.60 36.62
C MET A 1 30.78 -5.08 35.77
N SER A 2 29.88 -5.87 36.35
CA SER A 2 28.79 -6.57 35.66
C SER A 2 27.50 -5.79 35.84
N LEU A 3 26.98 -5.22 34.76
CA LEU A 3 25.67 -4.56 34.75
C LEU A 3 24.61 -5.60 34.41
N ARG A 4 23.75 -5.86 35.39
CA ARG A 4 22.63 -6.79 35.34
C ARG A 4 21.57 -6.29 34.34
N ALA A 5 21.24 -7.12 33.37
CA ALA A 5 20.02 -6.98 32.57
C ALA A 5 18.81 -7.35 33.44
N SER A 6 17.91 -6.41 33.69
CA SER A 6 16.61 -6.68 34.32
C SER A 6 15.62 -7.13 33.24
N CYS A 7 15.25 -8.40 33.29
CA CYS A 7 14.27 -9.01 32.40
C CYS A 7 12.86 -8.43 32.66
N PHE A 8 12.20 -7.95 31.61
CA PHE A 8 10.75 -7.74 31.60
C PHE A 8 10.04 -9.11 31.54
N ASN A 9 9.67 -9.65 32.70
CA ASN A 9 8.70 -10.74 32.77
C ASN A 9 7.28 -10.15 32.77
N LEU A 10 6.68 -10.02 31.59
CA LEU A 10 5.24 -9.78 31.47
C LEU A 10 4.49 -11.11 31.55
N SER A 11 3.72 -11.27 32.63
CA SER A 11 2.90 -12.43 32.93
C SER A 11 1.86 -12.69 31.82
N ARG A 12 1.83 -13.93 31.32
CA ARG A 12 0.92 -14.45 30.28
C ARG A 12 -0.50 -14.75 30.76
N ARG A 13 -0.92 -14.27 31.93
CA ARG A 13 -2.28 -14.51 32.46
C ARG A 13 -2.94 -13.18 32.77
N THR A 14 -3.91 -12.80 31.94
CA THR A 14 -5.19 -12.09 32.21
C THR A 14 -5.60 -11.32 30.94
N LEU A 15 -6.18 -12.02 29.97
CA LEU A 15 -6.83 -11.43 28.78
C LEU A 15 -8.30 -11.87 28.69
N GLU A 16 -8.97 -11.96 29.84
CA GLU A 16 -10.43 -12.09 29.87
C GLU A 16 -10.98 -10.78 30.43
N LYS A 17 -11.63 -10.01 29.55
CA LYS A 17 -12.35 -8.74 29.79
C LYS A 17 -11.47 -7.50 29.99
N ILE A 18 -11.05 -6.91 28.87
CA ILE A 18 -10.66 -5.49 28.83
C ILE A 18 -11.95 -4.66 28.72
N PRO A 19 -12.27 -3.77 29.68
CA PRO A 19 -13.33 -2.79 29.50
C PRO A 19 -12.96 -1.84 28.37
N SER A 20 -13.87 -1.67 27.42
CA SER A 20 -13.79 -0.71 26.31
C SER A 20 -13.82 0.73 26.85
N GLY A 21 -12.64 1.27 27.15
CA GLY A 21 -12.47 2.66 27.56
C GLY A 21 -11.02 2.98 27.91
N SER A 22 -10.26 3.48 26.93
CA SER A 22 -8.88 3.91 27.14
C SER A 22 -8.83 5.19 27.99
N CYS A 23 -8.40 5.06 29.25
CA CYS A 23 -8.14 6.16 30.18
C CYS A 23 -6.73 6.75 30.07
N LEU A 24 -5.97 6.42 29.02
CA LEU A 24 -4.59 6.87 28.80
C LEU A 24 -4.39 7.73 27.55
N ALA A 25 -5.46 8.33 27.00
CA ALA A 25 -5.28 9.40 26.03
C ALA A 25 -4.84 10.69 26.76
N PRO A 26 -3.62 11.23 26.51
CA PRO A 26 -3.21 12.49 27.12
C PRO A 26 -4.15 13.63 26.66
N ALA A 27 -4.40 14.58 27.55
CA ALA A 27 -5.12 15.81 27.22
C ALA A 27 -4.46 16.48 26.01
N ARG A 28 -5.27 16.86 25.02
CA ARG A 28 -4.84 17.49 23.75
C ARG A 28 -3.89 18.65 23.99
N THR A 29 -2.59 18.43 23.87
CA THR A 29 -1.61 19.50 23.71
C THR A 29 -1.68 19.99 22.27
N ALA A 30 -2.11 21.25 22.11
CA ALA A 30 -2.00 21.98 20.86
C ALA A 30 -0.52 22.25 20.58
N LEU A 31 0.17 21.30 19.95
CA LEU A 31 1.53 21.52 19.47
C LEU A 31 1.49 22.28 18.14
N ALA A 32 2.05 23.48 18.18
CA ALA A 32 2.32 24.33 17.03
C ALA A 32 3.11 23.55 15.98
N TRP A 33 2.50 23.41 14.80
CA TRP A 33 3.09 22.76 13.63
C TRP A 33 4.19 23.65 13.05
N ARG A 34 5.45 23.34 13.34
CA ARG A 34 6.59 23.85 12.57
C ARG A 34 6.74 22.95 11.33
N ARG A 35 6.17 23.39 10.20
CA ARG A 35 6.32 22.71 8.90
C ARG A 35 7.77 22.80 8.43
N HIS A 36 8.45 21.66 8.31
CA HIS A 36 9.56 21.55 7.37
C HIS A 36 8.97 21.27 5.99
N GLN A 37 8.89 22.32 5.16
CA GLN A 37 8.68 22.19 3.72
C GLN A 37 10.03 21.91 3.07
N HIS A 38 10.25 20.68 2.59
CA HIS A 38 11.25 20.44 1.55
C HIS A 38 10.64 20.83 0.21
N GLY A 39 10.80 22.11 -0.13
CA GLY A 39 10.41 22.67 -1.42
C GLY A 39 11.08 24.00 -1.63
N SER A 40 12.33 24.01 -2.12
CA SER A 40 12.91 25.12 -2.89
C SER A 40 14.31 24.74 -3.42
N ALA A 41 14.34 24.31 -4.67
CA ALA A 41 15.44 24.53 -5.59
C ALA A 41 14.86 25.13 -6.87
N ALA A 42 14.38 26.38 -6.77
CA ALA A 42 14.19 27.28 -7.90
C ALA A 42 14.42 28.69 -7.34
N LYS A 43 15.63 29.19 -7.55
CA LYS A 43 16.05 30.52 -7.12
C LYS A 43 15.20 31.58 -7.79
N ALA A 44 14.70 32.48 -6.95
CA ALA A 44 14.22 33.79 -7.32
C ALA A 44 15.39 34.66 -7.80
N THR A 45 15.18 35.37 -8.90
CA THR A 45 15.70 36.72 -9.12
C THR A 45 14.50 37.64 -9.10
N LYS A 46 14.51 38.53 -8.11
CA LYS A 46 13.59 39.64 -7.89
C LYS A 46 14.32 40.89 -8.37
N GLU A 47 13.60 41.80 -9.01
CA GLU A 47 13.71 43.27 -8.96
C GLU A 47 12.67 43.77 -9.98
N ASP A 48 11.51 44.19 -9.50
CA ASP A 48 11.19 45.58 -9.12
C ASP A 48 10.80 46.39 -10.36
N GLU A 49 9.50 46.53 -10.59
CA GLU A 49 8.95 47.81 -11.07
C GLU A 49 7.46 47.92 -10.77
N GLU A 50 7.12 49.13 -10.35
CA GLU A 50 5.85 49.60 -9.84
C GLU A 50 4.74 49.52 -10.91
N ASP A 51 3.49 49.55 -10.46
CA ASP A 51 2.61 50.71 -10.67
C ASP A 51 1.13 50.33 -10.92
N SER A 52 0.29 50.88 -10.06
CA SER A 52 -1.08 51.32 -10.37
C SER A 52 -2.06 50.39 -11.09
N ARG A 53 -2.86 49.62 -10.30
CA ARG A 53 -4.33 49.56 -10.49
C ARG A 53 -5.08 48.87 -9.34
N TRP A 54 -5.44 49.66 -8.33
CA TRP A 54 -6.56 49.36 -7.45
C TRP A 54 -7.86 49.33 -8.28
N ARG A 55 -8.36 48.13 -8.61
CA ARG A 55 -9.72 47.96 -9.13
C ARG A 55 -10.69 47.86 -7.94
N PRO A 56 -11.73 48.72 -7.86
CA PRO A 56 -12.71 48.63 -6.80
C PRO A 56 -13.53 47.33 -6.95
N SER A 57 -13.59 46.60 -5.84
CA SER A 57 -14.36 45.37 -5.68
C SER A 57 -15.85 45.66 -5.89
N ARG A 58 -16.39 45.24 -7.04
CA ARG A 58 -17.83 45.24 -7.29
C ARG A 58 -18.47 44.25 -6.32
N ARG A 59 -19.16 44.80 -5.31
CA ARG A 59 -20.21 44.10 -4.55
C ARG A 59 -21.27 43.63 -5.55
N THR A 60 -21.19 42.38 -5.97
CA THR A 60 -22.30 41.70 -6.64
C THR A 60 -23.29 41.26 -5.56
N SER A 61 -24.52 41.70 -5.76
CA SER A 61 -25.71 41.41 -4.99
C SER A 61 -25.85 39.92 -4.65
N SER A 62 -25.95 39.63 -3.35
CA SER A 62 -26.38 38.37 -2.77
C SER A 62 -27.85 38.09 -3.12
N GLY A 63 -28.09 37.47 -4.27
CA GLY A 63 -29.35 36.82 -4.55
C GLY A 63 -29.47 35.52 -3.74
N PRO A 64 -30.65 35.18 -3.17
CA PRO A 64 -30.86 33.90 -2.52
C PRO A 64 -30.69 32.79 -3.54
N ARG A 65 -29.60 32.03 -3.42
CA ARG A 65 -29.32 30.87 -4.27
C ARG A 65 -30.36 29.80 -3.93
N PRO A 66 -31.25 29.40 -4.85
CA PRO A 66 -32.20 28.34 -4.59
C PRO A 66 -31.42 27.05 -4.32
N THR A 67 -31.37 26.65 -3.06
CA THR A 67 -30.87 25.35 -2.62
C THR A 67 -31.94 24.31 -2.95
N ALA A 68 -32.14 24.04 -4.23
CA ALA A 68 -32.83 22.84 -4.68
C ALA A 68 -31.88 21.67 -4.41
N THR A 69 -31.87 21.20 -3.16
CA THR A 69 -31.16 19.99 -2.76
C THR A 69 -31.96 18.82 -3.30
N THR A 70 -31.83 18.55 -4.61
CA THR A 70 -32.34 17.32 -5.21
C THR A 70 -31.49 16.18 -4.66
N SER A 71 -31.85 15.69 -3.47
CA SER A 71 -31.27 14.50 -2.87
C SER A 71 -31.68 13.32 -3.74
N ARG A 72 -30.84 12.99 -4.73
CA ARG A 72 -30.92 11.69 -5.41
C ARG A 72 -30.99 10.61 -4.32
N PRO A 73 -31.97 9.70 -4.36
CA PRO A 73 -32.05 8.61 -3.40
C PRO A 73 -30.72 7.87 -3.44
N ARG A 74 -29.97 7.99 -2.36
CA ARG A 74 -28.65 7.40 -2.25
C ARG A 74 -28.89 5.91 -2.07
N THR A 75 -28.58 5.12 -3.09
CA THR A 75 -28.58 3.66 -2.97
C THR A 75 -27.59 3.34 -1.86
N GLU A 76 -28.10 2.93 -0.70
CA GLU A 76 -27.27 2.43 0.39
C GLU A 76 -26.71 1.09 -0.06
N TYR A 77 -25.58 1.12 -0.78
CA TYR A 77 -24.84 -0.08 -1.10
C TYR A 77 -24.42 -0.73 0.21
N SER A 78 -24.86 -1.97 0.43
CA SER A 78 -24.46 -2.76 1.60
C SER A 78 -22.94 -2.81 1.69
N THR A 79 -22.37 -2.18 2.73
CA THR A 79 -20.93 -2.18 3.01
C THR A 79 -20.51 -3.36 3.89
N GLY A 80 -21.40 -4.35 4.08
CA GLY A 80 -21.15 -5.52 4.91
C GLY A 80 -19.91 -6.31 4.47
N HIS A 81 -19.74 -6.50 3.16
CA HIS A 81 -18.61 -7.24 2.57
C HIS A 81 -17.24 -6.66 2.96
N LEU A 82 -17.11 -5.33 3.06
CA LEU A 82 -15.86 -4.68 3.47
C LEU A 82 -15.46 -5.05 4.90
N THR A 83 -16.47 -5.18 5.77
CA THR A 83 -16.27 -5.51 7.18
C THR A 83 -15.94 -6.98 7.35
N GLU A 84 -16.70 -7.83 6.66
CA GLU A 84 -16.46 -9.27 6.60
C GLU A 84 -15.04 -9.56 6.10
N HIS A 85 -14.58 -8.86 5.05
CA HIS A 85 -13.23 -8.98 4.54
C HIS A 85 -12.18 -8.63 5.60
N LEU A 86 -12.28 -7.48 6.26
CA LEU A 86 -11.30 -7.09 7.30
C LEU A 86 -11.34 -8.04 8.51
N ASN A 87 -12.52 -8.46 8.95
CA ASN A 87 -12.67 -9.42 10.05
C ASN A 87 -12.04 -10.77 9.69
N LYS A 88 -12.17 -11.22 8.44
CA LYS A 88 -11.51 -12.42 7.93
C LYS A 88 -9.99 -12.27 7.90
N VAL A 89 -9.48 -11.18 7.34
CA VAL A 89 -8.02 -10.94 7.22
C VAL A 89 -7.39 -10.79 8.61
N PHE A 90 -8.04 -10.11 9.54
CA PHE A 90 -7.49 -9.74 10.85
C PHE A 90 -8.16 -10.42 12.03
N ALA A 91 -8.67 -11.64 11.85
CA ALA A 91 -9.20 -12.42 12.97
C ALA A 91 -8.19 -12.47 14.14
N PRO A 92 -8.63 -12.24 15.40
CA PRO A 92 -10.02 -12.18 15.88
C PRO A 92 -10.61 -10.77 16.00
N LEU A 93 -10.08 -9.76 15.30
CA LEU A 93 -10.59 -8.39 15.40
C LEU A 93 -11.97 -8.26 14.76
N ASP A 94 -12.83 -7.45 15.38
CA ASP A 94 -14.15 -7.10 14.86
C ASP A 94 -14.21 -5.60 14.53
N PHE A 95 -14.22 -5.29 13.24
CA PHE A 95 -14.20 -3.93 12.71
C PHE A 95 -15.62 -3.35 12.67
N PRO A 96 -15.85 -2.13 13.19
CA PRO A 96 -17.10 -1.42 12.95
C PRO A 96 -17.31 -1.17 11.45
N HIS A 97 -18.54 -1.34 10.94
CA HIS A 97 -18.87 -1.15 9.52
C HIS A 97 -18.41 0.21 8.96
N ASP A 98 -18.63 1.28 9.71
CA ASP A 98 -18.20 2.62 9.32
C ASP A 98 -16.69 2.79 9.26
N LEU A 99 -15.95 2.09 10.13
CA LEU A 99 -14.50 2.10 10.10
C LEU A 99 -14.01 1.35 8.88
N ALA A 100 -14.45 0.11 8.66
CA ALA A 100 -14.08 -0.70 7.51
C ALA A 100 -14.32 0.05 6.18
N ARG A 101 -15.50 0.66 6.04
CA ARG A 101 -15.85 1.50 4.89
C ARG A 101 -14.86 2.64 4.68
N ARG A 102 -14.51 3.39 5.73
CA ARG A 102 -13.56 4.51 5.63
C ARG A 102 -12.15 4.05 5.30
N LEU A 103 -11.69 2.94 5.88
CA LEU A 103 -10.36 2.37 5.66
C LEU A 103 -10.15 1.92 4.21
N LEU A 104 -11.19 1.35 3.60
CA LEU A 104 -11.18 0.82 2.23
C LEU A 104 -11.74 1.78 1.18
N THR A 105 -11.95 3.07 1.51
CA THR A 105 -12.39 4.09 0.55
C THR A 105 -11.31 5.13 0.28
N HIS A 106 -10.85 5.21 -0.96
CA HIS A 106 -9.89 6.22 -1.41
C HIS A 106 -10.55 7.59 -1.63
N GLN A 107 -9.80 8.68 -1.50
CA GLN A 107 -10.32 10.06 -1.57
C GLN A 107 -10.99 10.43 -2.92
N HIS A 108 -10.66 9.71 -3.99
CA HIS A 108 -11.20 9.99 -5.33
C HIS A 108 -12.43 9.15 -5.68
N HIS A 109 -12.88 8.26 -4.79
CA HIS A 109 -14.09 7.47 -4.97
C HIS A 109 -15.34 8.30 -4.64
N ALA A 110 -16.49 8.02 -5.26
CA ALA A 110 -17.73 8.76 -5.03
C ALA A 110 -18.20 8.72 -3.55
N ASP A 111 -17.96 7.60 -2.88
CA ASP A 111 -18.29 7.43 -1.44
C ASP A 111 -17.37 8.20 -0.48
N ALA A 112 -16.29 8.82 -0.96
CA ALA A 112 -15.34 9.55 -0.11
C ALA A 112 -15.99 10.69 0.69
N ASN A 113 -17.14 11.20 0.22
CA ASN A 113 -17.95 12.20 0.92
C ASN A 113 -18.45 11.71 2.28
N SER A 114 -18.66 10.40 2.46
CA SER A 114 -19.01 9.80 3.75
C SER A 114 -17.77 9.39 4.58
N GLY A 115 -16.59 9.89 4.20
CA GLY A 115 -15.31 9.58 4.81
C GLY A 115 -14.43 8.71 3.91
N HIS A 116 -13.14 9.00 3.93
CA HIS A 116 -12.10 8.29 3.17
C HIS A 116 -10.91 7.97 4.07
N ASN A 117 -9.97 7.19 3.54
CA ASN A 117 -8.89 6.58 4.31
C ASN A 117 -7.74 7.54 4.66
N GLY A 118 -7.75 8.79 4.17
CA GLY A 118 -6.59 9.69 4.24
C GLY A 118 -6.11 10.02 5.66
N ARG A 119 -7.05 10.26 6.59
CA ARG A 119 -6.71 10.52 8.01
C ARG A 119 -6.11 9.29 8.69
N PHE A 120 -6.64 8.11 8.39
CA PHE A 120 -6.14 6.87 8.96
C PHE A 120 -4.79 6.49 8.34
N ALA A 121 -4.60 6.71 7.04
CA ALA A 121 -3.32 6.48 6.36
C ALA A 121 -2.22 7.35 6.96
N PHE A 122 -2.51 8.63 7.21
CA PHE A 122 -1.60 9.53 7.90
C PHE A 122 -1.16 8.99 9.27
N LEU A 123 -2.12 8.51 10.08
CA LEU A 123 -1.83 7.94 11.39
C LEU A 123 -1.03 6.64 11.27
N GLY A 124 -1.48 5.72 10.42
CA GLY A 124 -0.84 4.42 10.31
C GLY A 124 0.55 4.46 9.72
N ARG A 125 0.86 5.41 8.83
CA ARG A 125 2.25 5.66 8.39
C ARG A 125 3.18 5.86 9.58
N ARG A 126 2.78 6.69 10.56
CA ARG A 126 3.57 6.97 11.77
C ARG A 126 3.66 5.76 12.69
N VAL A 127 2.56 5.02 12.80
CA VAL A 127 2.50 3.80 13.61
C VAL A 127 3.45 2.74 13.06
N ILE A 128 3.42 2.49 11.75
CA ILE A 128 4.29 1.52 11.09
C ILE A 128 5.75 1.98 11.18
N GLU A 129 6.04 3.26 10.88
CA GLU A 129 7.39 3.84 11.00
C GLU A 129 7.96 3.69 12.42
N MET A 130 7.17 4.03 13.45
CA MET A 130 7.55 3.85 14.84
C MET A 130 7.86 2.38 15.17
N TYR A 131 7.03 1.43 14.73
CA TYR A 131 7.29 0.01 14.99
C TYR A 131 8.48 -0.55 14.19
N THR A 132 8.74 -0.04 12.98
CA THR A 132 9.96 -0.36 12.24
C THR A 132 11.19 0.13 13.00
N MET A 133 11.19 1.36 13.52
CA MET A 133 12.32 1.88 14.30
C MET A 133 12.53 1.11 15.60
N LEU A 134 11.45 0.78 16.33
CA LEU A 134 11.54 -0.06 17.53
C LEU A 134 12.08 -1.46 17.22
N PHE A 135 11.70 -2.04 16.08
CA PHE A 135 12.25 -3.31 15.62
C PHE A 135 13.74 -3.20 15.35
N LEU A 136 14.19 -2.20 14.58
CA LEU A 136 15.60 -1.99 14.26
C LEU A 136 16.45 -1.76 15.51
N ASP A 137 15.93 -1.01 16.49
CA ASP A 137 16.58 -0.77 17.78
C ASP A 137 16.69 -2.04 18.64
N SER A 138 15.76 -2.98 18.47
CA SER A 138 15.79 -4.27 19.20
C SER A 138 16.81 -5.27 18.64
N VAL A 139 17.34 -5.05 17.42
CA VAL A 139 18.27 -5.97 16.77
C VAL A 139 19.59 -6.03 17.55
N PRO A 140 20.09 -7.23 17.90
CA PRO A 140 21.40 -7.38 18.52
C PRO A 140 22.52 -6.76 17.67
N PRO A 141 23.50 -6.05 18.28
CA PRO A 141 24.61 -5.44 17.53
C PRO A 141 25.41 -6.42 16.65
N SER A 142 25.43 -7.71 17.00
CA SER A 142 26.08 -8.76 16.22
C SER A 142 25.40 -9.09 14.89
N LEU A 143 24.12 -8.71 14.73
CA LEU A 143 23.33 -8.95 13.51
C LEU A 143 23.18 -7.68 12.65
N LEU A 144 23.52 -6.51 13.19
CA LEU A 144 23.43 -5.25 12.47
C LEU A 144 24.56 -5.15 11.42
N PRO A 145 24.23 -4.91 10.13
CA PRO A 145 25.23 -4.57 9.14
C PRO A 145 26.03 -3.33 9.56
N PRO A 146 27.35 -3.30 9.31
CA PRO A 146 28.14 -2.11 9.58
C PRO A 146 27.63 -0.95 8.72
N GLY A 147 27.34 0.20 9.36
CA GLY A 147 26.82 1.39 8.68
C GLY A 147 25.32 1.34 8.34
N LEU A 148 24.54 0.46 8.96
CA LEU A 148 23.09 0.48 8.82
C LEU A 148 22.49 1.78 9.41
N GLU A 149 21.99 2.66 8.54
CA GLU A 149 21.28 3.88 8.92
C GLU A 149 19.78 3.60 9.10
N PHE A 150 19.29 3.64 10.34
CA PHE A 150 17.93 3.19 10.67
C PHE A 150 16.85 3.98 9.92
N ASP A 151 16.99 5.31 9.83
CA ASP A 151 16.03 6.18 9.14
C ASP A 151 15.95 5.86 7.64
N VAL A 152 17.10 5.59 7.01
CA VAL A 152 17.18 5.25 5.59
C VAL A 152 16.55 3.88 5.34
N THR A 153 16.87 2.90 6.19
CA THR A 153 16.28 1.55 6.13
C THR A 153 14.76 1.61 6.32
N ALA A 154 14.27 2.34 7.31
CA ALA A 154 12.84 2.50 7.54
C ALA A 154 12.14 3.18 6.35
N ALA A 155 12.71 4.25 5.80
CA ALA A 155 12.16 4.92 4.63
C ALA A 155 12.12 4.02 3.38
N GLN A 156 13.12 3.15 3.21
CA GLN A 156 13.17 2.18 2.11
C GLN A 156 12.15 1.05 2.30
N MET A 157 12.05 0.49 3.50
CA MET A 157 11.08 -0.55 3.84
C MET A 157 9.63 -0.08 3.69
N LEU A 158 9.35 1.17 4.05
CA LEU A 158 8.00 1.72 4.15
C LEU A 158 7.59 2.55 2.93
N LYS A 159 8.25 2.33 1.79
CA LYS A 159 7.79 2.85 0.51
C LYS A 159 6.35 2.38 0.27
N THR A 160 5.42 3.32 0.09
CA THR A 160 3.99 3.00 -0.06
C THR A 160 3.71 1.99 -1.19
N HIS A 161 4.50 1.96 -2.27
CA HIS A 161 4.33 0.95 -3.33
C HIS A 161 4.70 -0.47 -2.88
N LEU A 162 5.72 -0.65 -2.02
CA LEU A 162 6.07 -1.97 -1.48
C LEU A 162 4.95 -2.50 -0.58
N LEU A 163 4.37 -1.63 0.25
CA LEU A 163 3.19 -1.97 1.04
C LEU A 163 2.02 -2.40 0.15
N GLY A 164 1.80 -1.70 -0.96
CA GLY A 164 0.74 -2.08 -1.90
C GLY A 164 1.02 -3.33 -2.71
N GLU A 165 2.28 -3.58 -3.07
CA GLU A 165 2.68 -4.70 -3.92
C GLU A 165 2.79 -6.01 -3.14
N HIS A 166 3.30 -5.97 -1.91
CA HIS A 166 3.56 -7.17 -1.12
C HIS A 166 2.55 -7.35 0.02
N VAL A 167 2.26 -6.31 0.81
CA VAL A 167 1.36 -6.44 1.97
C VAL A 167 -0.11 -6.46 1.55
N ALA A 168 -0.52 -5.48 0.73
CA ALA A 168 -1.92 -5.38 0.29
C ALA A 168 -2.33 -6.55 -0.60
N ARG A 169 -1.34 -7.16 -1.25
CA ARG A 169 -1.49 -8.36 -2.07
C ARG A 169 -1.91 -9.55 -1.26
N ASP A 170 -1.18 -9.85 -0.20
CA ASP A 170 -1.44 -11.02 0.60
C ASP A 170 -2.72 -10.85 1.44
N TRP A 171 -3.12 -9.61 1.70
CA TRP A 171 -4.41 -9.30 2.32
C TRP A 171 -5.57 -9.25 1.31
N ASN A 172 -5.30 -9.35 0.01
CA ASN A 172 -6.27 -9.25 -1.08
C ASN A 172 -7.09 -7.94 -1.06
N ILE A 173 -6.54 -6.85 -0.53
CA ILE A 173 -7.24 -5.57 -0.34
C ILE A 173 -7.74 -4.97 -1.66
N TRP A 174 -6.99 -5.16 -2.75
CA TRP A 174 -7.33 -4.54 -4.04
C TRP A 174 -8.70 -4.95 -4.57
N THR A 175 -9.25 -6.09 -4.13
CA THR A 175 -10.57 -6.58 -4.57
C THR A 175 -11.68 -5.74 -3.95
N GLU A 176 -11.51 -5.40 -2.67
CA GLU A 176 -12.50 -4.67 -1.86
C GLU A 176 -12.29 -3.15 -1.87
N LEU A 177 -11.13 -2.68 -2.36
CA LEU A 177 -10.78 -1.28 -2.34
C LEU A 177 -11.71 -0.46 -3.25
N ARG A 178 -12.30 0.59 -2.68
CA ARG A 178 -13.12 1.57 -3.41
C ARG A 178 -12.23 2.72 -3.87
N TRP A 179 -11.81 2.67 -5.12
CA TRP A 179 -10.92 3.66 -5.74
C TRP A 179 -11.20 3.79 -7.24
N VAL A 180 -10.68 4.85 -7.87
CA VAL A 180 -10.84 5.08 -9.31
C VAL A 180 -9.46 4.99 -9.98
N PRO A 181 -9.27 4.11 -10.97
CA PRO A 181 -8.00 3.97 -11.67
C PRO A 181 -7.67 5.22 -12.49
N ASN A 182 -6.39 5.57 -12.56
CA ASN A 182 -5.93 6.67 -13.40
C ASN A 182 -5.63 6.14 -14.81
N LEU A 183 -6.67 5.82 -15.57
CA LEU A 183 -6.53 5.40 -16.96
C LEU A 183 -6.38 6.63 -17.87
N PRO A 184 -5.50 6.57 -18.89
CA PRO A 184 -5.47 7.59 -19.93
C PRO A 184 -6.83 7.63 -20.62
N ARG A 185 -7.48 8.79 -20.60
CA ARG A 185 -8.76 8.96 -21.31
C ARG A 185 -8.52 8.93 -22.82
N PRO A 186 -9.44 8.33 -23.61
CA PRO A 186 -9.40 8.44 -25.05
C PRO A 186 -9.34 9.91 -25.48
N VAL A 187 -8.47 10.23 -26.43
CA VAL A 187 -8.35 11.57 -26.98
C VAL A 187 -9.69 11.98 -27.59
N GLY A 188 -10.33 13.02 -27.03
CA GLY A 188 -11.61 13.55 -27.51
C GLY A 188 -12.80 13.35 -26.56
N ALA A 189 -12.67 12.60 -25.47
CA ALA A 189 -13.74 12.50 -24.46
C ALA A 189 -13.92 13.86 -23.73
N ARG A 190 -15.03 14.56 -24.01
CA ARG A 190 -15.38 15.82 -23.31
C ARG A 190 -15.74 15.53 -21.85
N ARG A 191 -15.28 16.40 -20.94
CA ARG A 191 -15.66 16.35 -19.51
C ARG A 191 -17.03 17.00 -19.33
N ASP A 192 -18.08 16.21 -19.48
CA ASP A 192 -19.37 16.60 -18.95
C ASP A 192 -19.41 16.23 -17.46
N ARG A 193 -19.51 17.25 -16.61
CA ARG A 193 -19.35 17.12 -15.15
C ARG A 193 -20.42 16.24 -14.49
N GLU A 194 -21.56 16.06 -15.15
CA GLU A 194 -22.68 15.25 -14.68
C GLU A 194 -22.51 13.75 -14.98
N THR A 195 -21.87 13.39 -16.10
CA THR A 195 -21.61 11.98 -16.47
C THR A 195 -20.33 11.43 -15.87
N ASP A 196 -19.39 12.30 -15.47
CA ASP A 196 -18.07 11.92 -14.93
C ASP A 196 -18.12 10.97 -13.72
N GLY A 197 -19.25 10.85 -13.02
CA GLY A 197 -19.43 9.89 -11.92
C GLY A 197 -19.80 8.47 -12.37
N GLN A 198 -20.75 8.33 -13.29
CA GLN A 198 -21.21 7.02 -13.77
C GLN A 198 -20.16 6.37 -14.68
N ASP A 199 -19.50 7.19 -15.50
CA ASP A 199 -18.44 6.72 -16.40
C ASP A 199 -17.29 6.07 -15.63
N ARG A 200 -16.99 6.55 -14.42
CA ARG A 200 -15.88 6.03 -13.60
C ARG A 200 -16.12 4.65 -13.00
N GLU A 201 -17.35 4.33 -12.64
CA GLU A 201 -17.69 2.98 -12.14
C GLU A 201 -17.58 1.96 -13.27
N ALA A 202 -18.04 2.33 -14.47
CA ALA A 202 -17.85 1.54 -15.68
C ALA A 202 -16.36 1.38 -16.04
N GLU A 203 -15.56 2.46 -15.99
CA GLU A 203 -14.10 2.42 -16.17
C GLU A 203 -13.42 1.47 -15.16
N GLN A 204 -13.86 1.48 -13.90
CA GLN A 204 -13.32 0.60 -12.87
C GLN A 204 -13.66 -0.87 -13.14
N GLU A 205 -14.89 -1.15 -13.56
CA GLU A 205 -15.32 -2.50 -13.89
C GLU A 205 -14.63 -3.03 -15.16
N GLU A 206 -14.47 -2.20 -16.18
CA GLU A 206 -13.68 -2.54 -17.36
C GLU A 206 -12.23 -2.83 -16.98
N PHE A 207 -11.62 -1.99 -16.15
CA PHE A 207 -10.27 -2.22 -15.64
C PHE A 207 -10.15 -3.56 -14.89
N ARG A 208 -11.14 -3.92 -14.06
CA ARG A 208 -11.18 -5.24 -13.40
C ARG A 208 -11.23 -6.39 -14.40
N ARG A 209 -12.03 -6.25 -15.48
CA ARG A 209 -12.10 -7.26 -16.55
C ARG A 209 -10.76 -7.40 -17.27
N GLN A 210 -10.11 -6.28 -17.63
CA GLN A 210 -8.78 -6.30 -18.24
C GLN A 210 -7.75 -6.97 -17.33
N LEU A 211 -7.75 -6.64 -16.03
CA LEU A 211 -6.87 -7.30 -15.06
C LEU A 211 -7.13 -8.80 -14.92
N ALA A 212 -8.37 -9.26 -15.10
CA ALA A 212 -8.71 -10.68 -15.06
C ALA A 212 -8.18 -11.45 -16.28
N THR A 213 -7.99 -10.76 -17.42
CA THR A 213 -7.42 -11.36 -18.64
C THR A 213 -5.88 -11.36 -18.69
N LEU A 214 -5.23 -10.49 -17.90
CA LEU A 214 -3.77 -10.38 -17.89
C LEU A 214 -3.16 -11.32 -16.85
N GLU A 215 -2.05 -11.96 -17.21
CA GLU A 215 -1.28 -12.82 -16.32
C GLU A 215 0.16 -12.32 -16.12
N GLY A 216 0.80 -12.79 -15.04
CA GLY A 216 2.23 -12.58 -14.79
C GLY A 216 2.70 -11.13 -14.83
N VAL A 217 3.73 -10.88 -15.64
CA VAL A 217 4.48 -9.61 -15.70
C VAL A 217 3.63 -8.46 -16.25
N GLU A 218 2.79 -8.73 -17.26
CA GLU A 218 1.94 -7.69 -17.87
C GLU A 218 0.87 -7.22 -16.89
N ARG A 219 0.30 -8.12 -16.09
CA ARG A 219 -0.63 -7.76 -15.00
C ARG A 219 0.06 -6.84 -14.00
N ALA A 220 1.26 -7.18 -13.55
CA ALA A 220 2.02 -6.36 -12.59
C ALA A 220 2.37 -4.98 -13.16
N LYS A 221 2.78 -4.92 -14.43
CA LYS A 221 3.08 -3.67 -15.15
C LYS A 221 1.84 -2.78 -15.26
N MET A 222 0.69 -3.36 -15.58
CA MET A 222 -0.58 -2.64 -15.64
C MET A 222 -0.99 -2.10 -14.27
N MET A 223 -0.89 -2.91 -13.21
CA MET A 223 -1.18 -2.48 -11.83
C MET A 223 -0.27 -1.31 -11.38
N ARG A 224 1.01 -1.34 -11.74
CA ARG A 224 1.94 -0.22 -11.49
C ARG A 224 1.54 1.02 -12.28
N TYR A 225 1.23 0.86 -13.56
CA TYR A 225 0.88 1.95 -14.46
C TYR A 225 -0.35 2.74 -13.98
N VAL A 226 -1.41 2.05 -13.55
CA VAL A 226 -2.63 2.72 -13.04
C VAL A 226 -2.49 3.28 -11.62
N GLY A 227 -1.35 3.04 -10.97
CA GLY A 227 -1.08 3.48 -9.59
C GLY A 227 -1.76 2.63 -8.52
N LEU A 228 -2.21 1.41 -8.83
CA LEU A 228 -2.92 0.54 -7.88
C LEU A 228 -2.07 0.28 -6.63
N TYR A 229 -0.79 -0.08 -6.78
CA TYR A 229 0.08 -0.34 -5.62
C TYR A 229 0.24 0.89 -4.72
N LYS A 230 0.23 2.11 -5.28
CA LYS A 230 0.26 3.31 -4.44
C LYS A 230 -1.04 3.45 -3.63
N VAL A 231 -2.19 3.22 -4.26
CA VAL A 231 -3.50 3.37 -3.60
C VAL A 231 -3.75 2.24 -2.59
N ALA A 232 -3.35 1.01 -2.91
CA ALA A 232 -3.41 -0.15 -2.03
C ALA A 232 -2.45 0.01 -0.83
N GLY A 233 -1.24 0.54 -1.04
CA GLY A 233 -0.32 0.86 0.05
C GLY A 233 -0.87 1.90 1.02
N LEU A 234 -1.56 2.93 0.50
CA LEU A 234 -2.27 3.89 1.36
C LEU A 234 -3.41 3.22 2.16
N ALA A 235 -4.05 2.19 1.61
CA ALA A 235 -5.05 1.41 2.34
C ALA A 235 -4.42 0.55 3.45
N VAL A 236 -3.24 -0.05 3.22
CA VAL A 236 -2.46 -0.73 4.27
C VAL A 236 -2.08 0.22 5.39
N GLU A 237 -1.55 1.40 5.06
CA GLU A 237 -1.28 2.47 6.02
C GLU A 237 -2.57 2.82 6.78
N ALA A 238 -3.69 2.98 6.08
CA ALA A 238 -4.96 3.31 6.73
C ALA A 238 -5.41 2.23 7.71
N ILE A 239 -5.35 0.96 7.31
CA ILE A 239 -5.75 -0.17 8.15
C ILE A 239 -4.91 -0.21 9.42
N ALA A 240 -3.59 -0.06 9.33
CA ALA A 240 -2.72 0.01 10.50
C ALA A 240 -3.10 1.17 11.44
N GLY A 241 -3.42 2.35 10.87
CA GLY A 241 -3.89 3.50 11.64
C GLY A 241 -5.26 3.29 12.27
N GLY A 242 -6.18 2.62 11.56
CA GLY A 242 -7.50 2.24 12.05
C GLY A 242 -7.41 1.23 13.19
N ILE A 243 -6.53 0.24 13.07
CA ILE A 243 -6.28 -0.75 14.12
C ILE A 243 -5.71 -0.07 15.36
N TYR A 244 -4.70 0.79 15.19
CA TYR A 244 -4.13 1.55 16.29
C TYR A 244 -5.19 2.41 16.99
N HIS A 245 -6.04 3.09 16.22
CA HIS A 245 -7.09 3.95 16.75
C HIS A 245 -8.19 3.16 17.49
N GLN A 246 -8.63 2.02 16.95
CA GLN A 246 -9.77 1.26 17.46
C GLN A 246 -9.38 0.24 18.53
N PHE A 247 -8.27 -0.46 18.34
CA PHE A 247 -7.84 -1.60 19.17
C PHE A 247 -6.56 -1.31 19.98
N GLY A 248 -5.93 -0.14 19.78
CA GLY A 248 -4.80 0.33 20.58
C GLY A 248 -3.42 -0.10 20.05
N GLY A 249 -2.38 0.44 20.70
CA GLY A 249 -0.99 0.27 20.29
C GLY A 249 -0.52 -1.18 20.28
N THR A 250 -0.77 -1.92 21.36
CA THR A 250 -0.31 -3.31 21.51
C THR A 250 -0.83 -4.24 20.39
N VAL A 251 -2.09 -4.06 19.98
CA VAL A 251 -2.68 -4.84 18.87
C VAL A 251 -2.02 -4.46 17.54
N ALA A 252 -1.86 -3.16 17.28
CA ALA A 252 -1.18 -2.67 16.07
C ALA A 252 0.28 -3.14 16.00
N HIS A 253 1.01 -3.16 17.12
CA HIS A 253 2.38 -3.64 17.21
C HIS A 253 2.48 -5.13 16.86
N ARG A 254 1.57 -5.94 17.40
CA ARG A 254 1.49 -7.36 17.06
C ARG A 254 1.19 -7.56 15.58
N ILE A 255 0.24 -6.82 15.01
CA ILE A 255 -0.11 -6.90 13.58
C ILE A 255 1.06 -6.47 12.71
N PHE A 256 1.85 -5.46 13.10
CA PHE A 256 3.06 -5.09 12.36
C PHE A 256 4.01 -6.29 12.22
N HIS A 257 4.38 -6.94 13.33
CA HIS A 257 5.33 -8.06 13.31
C HIS A 257 4.78 -9.32 12.64
N THR A 258 3.48 -9.59 12.77
CA THR A 258 2.87 -10.86 12.31
C THR A 258 2.23 -10.79 10.93
N ARG A 259 1.87 -9.59 10.45
CA ARG A 259 1.08 -9.40 9.22
C ARG A 259 1.64 -8.38 8.24
N ILE A 260 2.61 -7.54 8.63
CA ILE A 260 3.21 -6.53 7.74
C ILE A 260 4.66 -6.90 7.46
N LEU A 261 5.49 -6.99 8.52
CA LEU A 261 6.92 -7.25 8.43
C LEU A 261 7.28 -8.51 7.62
N PRO A 262 6.56 -9.65 7.73
CA PRO A 262 6.90 -10.85 6.97
C PRO A 262 6.84 -10.65 5.44
N HIS A 263 5.96 -9.77 4.97
CA HIS A 263 5.82 -9.47 3.53
C HIS A 263 6.83 -8.43 3.04
N LEU A 264 7.64 -7.88 3.94
CA LEU A 264 8.76 -6.97 3.62
C LEU A 264 10.12 -7.68 3.68
N LEU A 265 10.13 -8.99 3.94
CA LEU A 265 11.29 -9.85 3.81
C LEU A 265 11.42 -10.25 2.33
N LEU A 266 12.22 -9.52 1.57
CA LEU A 266 12.36 -9.67 0.13
C LEU A 266 13.78 -10.18 -0.20
N PRO A 267 14.01 -11.51 -0.23
CA PRO A 267 15.36 -12.08 -0.37
C PRO A 267 16.05 -11.61 -1.65
N GLY A 268 17.31 -11.18 -1.52
CA GLY A 268 18.12 -10.68 -2.65
C GLY A 268 17.65 -9.34 -3.23
N SER A 269 16.63 -8.70 -2.64
CA SER A 269 16.18 -7.38 -3.04
C SER A 269 16.96 -6.30 -2.29
N THR A 270 17.22 -5.17 -2.96
CA THR A 270 17.71 -3.95 -2.31
C THR A 270 16.58 -3.16 -1.65
N GLU A 271 15.34 -3.59 -1.85
CA GLU A 271 14.13 -3.02 -1.27
C GLU A 271 13.63 -3.92 -0.13
N GLY A 272 12.97 -3.34 0.87
CA GLY A 272 12.50 -4.09 2.04
C GLY A 272 13.55 -4.18 3.14
N LEU A 273 13.41 -5.18 4.02
CA LEU A 273 14.32 -5.40 5.12
C LEU A 273 15.62 -6.06 4.60
N PRO A 274 16.82 -5.63 5.03
CA PRO A 274 18.07 -6.31 4.68
C PRO A 274 18.06 -7.79 5.05
N ASP A 275 18.57 -8.65 4.16
CA ASP A 275 18.59 -10.12 4.31
C ASP A 275 19.23 -10.59 5.62
N SER A 276 20.26 -9.87 6.12
CA SER A 276 20.92 -10.18 7.39
C SER A 276 20.00 -10.11 8.60
N LEU A 277 18.87 -9.40 8.50
CA LEU A 277 17.89 -9.19 9.57
C LEU A 277 16.66 -10.10 9.44
N HIS A 278 16.54 -10.88 8.36
CA HIS A 278 15.35 -11.71 8.12
C HIS A 278 15.15 -12.78 9.18
N SER A 279 16.21 -13.47 9.58
CA SER A 279 16.15 -14.51 10.62
C SER A 279 15.60 -13.97 11.94
N TYR A 280 16.07 -12.78 12.35
CA TYR A 280 15.60 -12.10 13.55
C TYR A 280 14.15 -11.62 13.42
N ALA A 281 13.76 -11.08 12.25
CA ALA A 281 12.38 -10.68 11.99
C ALA A 281 11.39 -11.86 12.09
N ILE A 282 11.77 -13.03 11.56
CA ILE A 282 10.98 -14.26 11.65
C ILE A 282 10.87 -14.71 13.12
N GLU A 283 11.97 -14.72 13.86
CA GLU A 283 11.98 -15.09 15.29
C GLU A 283 11.03 -14.20 16.11
N ILE A 284 11.06 -12.88 15.90
CA ILE A 284 10.16 -11.94 16.59
C ILE A 284 8.70 -12.14 16.17
N SER A 285 8.45 -12.39 14.88
CA SER A 285 7.10 -12.70 14.38
C SER A 285 6.53 -13.94 15.07
N GLU A 286 7.30 -15.02 15.15
CA GLU A 286 6.93 -16.26 15.85
C GLU A 286 6.63 -16.01 17.33
N LYS A 287 7.48 -15.27 18.04
CA LYS A 287 7.27 -14.91 19.46
C LYS A 287 5.98 -14.13 19.68
N LEU A 288 5.55 -13.31 18.71
CA LEU A 288 4.33 -12.49 18.78
C LEU A 288 3.08 -13.19 18.23
N GLY A 289 3.16 -14.49 17.95
CA GLY A 289 2.04 -15.33 17.55
C GLY A 289 2.11 -15.86 16.12
N GLY A 290 3.24 -15.66 15.44
CA GLY A 290 3.54 -16.20 14.11
C GLY A 290 2.82 -15.47 12.98
N SER A 291 3.25 -15.79 11.75
CA SER A 291 2.44 -15.53 10.57
C SER A 291 1.12 -16.28 10.72
N PRO A 292 -0.03 -15.70 10.34
CA PRO A 292 -1.25 -16.46 10.15
C PRO A 292 -0.91 -17.64 9.27
N THR A 293 -0.89 -18.83 9.84
CA THR A 293 -0.86 -20.03 9.02
C THR A 293 -2.08 -19.88 8.10
N PRO A 294 -1.90 -19.84 6.76
CA PRO A 294 -3.04 -19.86 5.87
C PRO A 294 -3.84 -21.07 6.32
N GLU A 295 -5.04 -20.81 6.84
CA GLU A 295 -5.90 -21.83 7.42
C GLU A 295 -5.88 -22.98 6.41
N PRO A 296 -5.47 -24.20 6.81
CA PRO A 296 -5.27 -25.30 5.88
C PRO A 296 -6.55 -25.38 5.09
N THR A 297 -6.46 -25.01 3.80
CA THR A 297 -7.63 -24.96 2.91
C THR A 297 -8.33 -26.28 3.11
N LEU A 298 -9.51 -26.24 3.75
CA LEU A 298 -10.30 -27.44 4.01
C LEU A 298 -10.26 -28.24 2.71
N PRO A 299 -9.87 -29.53 2.75
CA PRO A 299 -9.67 -30.31 1.54
C PRO A 299 -10.87 -30.08 0.66
N THR A 300 -10.64 -29.45 -0.50
CA THR A 300 -11.70 -29.11 -1.45
C THR A 300 -12.58 -30.34 -1.55
N PRO A 301 -13.87 -30.27 -1.18
CA PRO A 301 -14.71 -31.45 -1.10
C PRO A 301 -14.52 -32.20 -2.39
N ILE A 302 -13.97 -33.42 -2.28
CA ILE A 302 -13.70 -34.28 -3.42
C ILE A 302 -15.06 -34.44 -4.06
N LEU A 303 -15.29 -33.70 -5.15
CA LEU A 303 -16.50 -33.81 -5.93
C LEU A 303 -16.60 -35.31 -6.25
N PRO A 304 -17.69 -35.99 -5.87
CA PRO A 304 -17.82 -37.42 -6.10
C PRO A 304 -17.56 -37.65 -7.59
N LYS A 305 -16.46 -38.34 -7.89
CA LYS A 305 -16.16 -38.83 -9.23
C LYS A 305 -17.33 -39.71 -9.63
N HIS A 306 -18.26 -39.17 -10.42
CA HIS A 306 -19.18 -40.00 -11.17
C HIS A 306 -18.33 -40.98 -11.99
N GLY A 307 -18.71 -42.25 -11.84
CA GLY A 307 -17.95 -43.42 -12.26
C GLY A 307 -17.70 -43.55 -13.77
N PRO A 308 -17.08 -44.67 -14.15
CA PRO A 308 -16.19 -44.78 -15.29
C PRO A 308 -16.95 -44.95 -16.61
N SER A 309 -16.53 -44.21 -17.64
CA SER A 309 -16.72 -44.66 -19.02
C SER A 309 -15.51 -45.51 -19.40
N VAL A 310 -15.82 -46.74 -19.75
CA VAL A 310 -14.96 -47.81 -20.24
C VAL A 310 -14.56 -47.52 -21.69
N LEU A 311 -13.48 -48.18 -22.15
CA LEU A 311 -12.83 -48.17 -23.48
C LEU A 311 -11.81 -47.03 -23.65
N GLU A 312 -10.56 -47.23 -24.07
CA GLU A 312 -9.93 -48.35 -24.75
C GLU A 312 -8.41 -48.23 -24.58
N SER A 313 -7.75 -49.36 -24.42
CA SER A 313 -6.30 -49.52 -24.38
C SER A 313 -5.70 -49.42 -25.78
N VAL A 314 -4.82 -48.44 -26.02
CA VAL A 314 -3.83 -48.51 -27.11
C VAL A 314 -2.46 -48.26 -26.52
N SER A 315 -1.68 -49.33 -26.48
CA SER A 315 -0.26 -49.37 -26.27
C SER A 315 0.45 -48.89 -27.54
N GLU A 316 1.11 -47.74 -27.48
CA GLU A 316 2.05 -47.30 -28.50
C GLU A 316 3.37 -46.91 -27.84
N SER A 317 4.30 -47.85 -27.89
CA SER A 317 5.71 -47.69 -27.57
C SER A 317 6.39 -46.98 -28.75
N VAL A 318 6.77 -45.72 -28.54
CA VAL A 318 7.68 -45.00 -29.43
C VAL A 318 8.97 -44.73 -28.67
N GLU A 319 10.01 -45.44 -29.05
CA GLU A 319 11.40 -45.06 -28.79
C GLU A 319 11.70 -43.80 -29.61
N GLU A 320 11.96 -42.67 -28.96
CA GLU A 320 12.65 -41.54 -29.59
C GLU A 320 14.04 -41.39 -28.97
N ASP A 321 15.01 -41.80 -29.78
CA ASP A 321 16.44 -41.59 -29.64
C ASP A 321 16.72 -40.12 -29.97
N GLY A 322 16.85 -39.29 -28.92
CA GLY A 322 17.07 -37.85 -29.05
C GLY A 322 18.57 -37.51 -29.07
N PRO A 323 19.05 -36.72 -30.06
CA PRO A 323 20.47 -36.41 -30.19
C PRO A 323 20.97 -35.46 -29.10
N SER A 324 22.20 -35.75 -28.64
CA SER A 324 23.05 -34.97 -27.75
C SER A 324 23.06 -33.47 -28.08
N PRO A 325 22.91 -32.57 -27.09
CA PRO A 325 23.00 -31.13 -27.31
C PRO A 325 24.44 -30.76 -27.68
N ALA A 326 24.63 -30.36 -28.94
CA ALA A 326 25.86 -29.73 -29.40
C ALA A 326 26.04 -28.38 -28.70
N GLU A 327 27.28 -28.11 -28.32
CA GLU A 327 27.78 -26.84 -27.78
C GLU A 327 27.30 -25.66 -28.61
N GLU A 328 26.39 -24.86 -28.04
CA GLU A 328 25.99 -23.59 -28.59
C GLU A 328 27.10 -22.58 -28.29
N ALA A 329 27.99 -22.40 -29.27
CA ALA A 329 29.09 -21.45 -29.23
C ALA A 329 28.58 -20.04 -28.96
N TYR A 330 29.00 -19.49 -27.82
CA TYR A 330 28.75 -18.12 -27.38
C TYR A 330 29.30 -17.13 -28.42
N ALA A 331 28.43 -16.56 -29.25
CA ALA A 331 28.81 -15.45 -30.12
C ALA A 331 29.02 -14.19 -29.25
N PRO A 332 30.16 -13.48 -29.36
CA PRO A 332 30.38 -12.25 -28.61
C PRO A 332 29.38 -11.16 -29.02
N PRO A 333 28.90 -10.35 -28.06
CA PRO A 333 27.92 -9.30 -28.33
C PRO A 333 28.49 -8.27 -29.31
N SER A 334 27.67 -7.91 -30.29
CA SER A 334 28.00 -6.87 -31.27
C SER A 334 28.31 -5.54 -30.58
N PRO A 335 29.31 -4.77 -31.05
CA PRO A 335 29.68 -3.49 -30.47
C PRO A 335 28.50 -2.51 -30.52
N LEU A 336 28.26 -1.85 -29.38
CA LEU A 336 27.22 -0.83 -29.25
C LEU A 336 27.49 0.35 -30.21
N PRO A 337 26.44 0.93 -30.83
CA PRO A 337 26.59 2.10 -31.66
C PRO A 337 27.10 3.30 -30.84
N PRO A 338 27.92 4.19 -31.45
CA PRO A 338 28.49 5.34 -30.76
C PRO A 338 27.40 6.26 -30.22
N ARG A 339 27.55 6.66 -28.95
CA ARG A 339 26.68 7.64 -28.29
C ARG A 339 26.72 8.98 -29.05
N PRO A 340 25.56 9.61 -29.31
CA PRO A 340 25.54 10.95 -29.90
C PRO A 340 26.21 11.96 -28.95
N PRO A 341 26.91 12.97 -29.49
CA PRO A 341 27.60 13.97 -28.69
C PRO A 341 26.61 14.77 -27.84
N THR A 342 26.82 14.77 -26.53
CA THR A 342 26.15 15.66 -25.59
C THR A 342 26.46 17.11 -25.95
N LYS A 343 25.42 17.88 -26.29
CA LYS A 343 25.53 19.32 -26.52
C LYS A 343 26.01 20.00 -25.23
N GLU A 344 27.28 20.39 -25.19
CA GLU A 344 27.80 21.29 -24.18
C GLU A 344 27.04 22.62 -24.24
N SER A 345 26.38 22.97 -23.14
CA SER A 345 25.82 24.30 -22.94
C SER A 345 26.96 25.29 -22.78
N ARG A 346 27.19 26.09 -23.84
CA ARG A 346 28.00 27.31 -23.81
C ARG A 346 27.53 28.20 -22.65
N LYS A 347 28.35 28.29 -21.60
CA LYS A 347 28.31 29.40 -20.64
C LYS A 347 28.77 30.65 -21.38
N GLY A 348 27.93 31.68 -21.39
CA GLY A 348 28.28 33.00 -21.91
C GLY A 348 29.31 33.67 -21.01
N ASP A 349 30.31 34.29 -21.64
CA ASP A 349 31.30 35.13 -20.97
C ASP A 349 30.68 36.45 -20.51
N PRO A 350 31.15 37.02 -19.39
CA PRO A 350 30.73 38.34 -18.93
C PRO A 350 31.35 39.44 -19.79
N ILE A 351 30.50 40.39 -20.22
CA ILE A 351 30.92 41.63 -20.87
C ILE A 351 31.50 42.54 -19.78
N VAL A 352 32.72 43.05 -20.02
CA VAL A 352 33.42 44.07 -19.21
C VAL A 352 33.03 45.46 -19.68
#